data_AF-A0A0R3VUH1-F1
#
_entry.id   AF-A0A0R3VUH1-F1
#
_cell.length_a   1.000
_cell.length_b   1.000
_cell.length_c   1.000
_cell.angle_alpha   90.00
_cell.angle_beta   90.00
_cell.angle_gamma   90.00
#
_symmetry.space_group_name_H-M   'P 1'
#
loop_
_entity.id
_entity.type
_entity.pdbx_description
1 polymer ?
#
loop_
_entity_poly.entity_id
_entity_poly.type
_entity_poly.pdbx_seq_one_letter_code
_entity_poly.pdbx_strand_id
1 'polypeptide(L)'
;MEQPPEEWQQVYNPRHRSNTVHRPFDPQLDANLYINLANLPPGTPMMAFGNDYDEPIEGGIDVPLFIAGPMKVLREIIADPSARFTDNFINDLDFSLIYDPTPYEPQCHVCGLVQWLLTECQNYGHCLLQLWPLDQILVFEVMREIWCRLRPKPLAFSGRHLHQALRVSYFSLPILDLYPLPLFPFNPPVPMVWLVGGRYFTLEWTYGFMFLIHEDIESAGERAPVSCFLFANLSRILRASIAAALPHFPTPRNSWLYILDAIRARPDVVLTLVMKLARTIFLTIAEMEGDWLPNPTPPPPGFRREQSMWYRRRMLHIMENILAMNVAELFHNGANPENFYQHNIHCATDPMRCFCRYARFLASTA
;
A
#
# COMPACT_ATOMS: atom_id res chain seq x y z
N MET A 1 30.39 25.01 -39.41
CA MET A 1 30.52 23.59 -39.03
C MET A 1 30.55 23.56 -37.52
N GLU A 2 29.40 23.56 -36.86
CA GLU A 2 28.64 22.33 -36.52
C GLU A 2 29.55 21.28 -35.87
N GLN A 3 29.38 21.07 -34.57
CA GLN A 3 28.50 20.00 -34.11
C GLN A 3 27.67 20.50 -32.91
N PRO A 4 26.33 20.34 -32.94
CA PRO A 4 25.51 20.50 -31.75
C PRO A 4 25.80 19.37 -30.74
N PRO A 5 25.54 19.57 -29.43
CA PRO A 5 25.72 18.52 -28.43
C PRO A 5 24.78 17.35 -28.76
N GLU A 6 25.29 16.13 -28.60
CA GLU A 6 24.56 14.87 -28.79
C GLU A 6 23.15 14.89 -28.18
N GLU A 7 22.25 15.21 -29.08
CA GLU A 7 20.90 14.74 -29.23
C GLU A 7 20.54 13.44 -28.48
N TRP A 8 19.51 13.58 -27.65
CA TRP A 8 18.30 12.76 -27.73
C TRP A 8 18.44 11.24 -27.55
N GLN A 9 18.87 10.82 -26.36
CA GLN A 9 18.31 9.60 -25.77
C GLN A 9 17.65 9.94 -24.43
N GLN A 10 16.47 10.57 -24.48
CA GLN A 10 15.38 10.17 -23.58
C GLN A 10 15.08 8.70 -23.95
N VAL A 11 15.82 7.77 -23.34
CA VAL A 11 15.38 7.01 -22.17
C VAL A 11 14.01 6.42 -22.46
N TYR A 12 14.02 5.18 -22.92
CA TYR A 12 12.89 4.27 -22.92
C TYR A 12 12.13 4.45 -21.60
N ASN A 13 10.97 5.12 -21.62
CA ASN A 13 10.16 5.32 -20.42
C ASN A 13 8.76 4.72 -20.64
N PRO A 14 8.65 3.39 -20.73
CA PRO A 14 7.36 2.74 -20.68
C PRO A 14 6.79 3.00 -19.28
N ARG A 15 5.86 3.97 -19.18
CA ARG A 15 5.11 4.24 -17.94
C ARG A 15 4.12 3.13 -17.61
N HIS A 16 3.72 2.36 -18.61
CA HIS A 16 2.95 1.12 -18.46
C HIS A 16 3.75 -0.02 -19.07
N ARG A 17 3.49 -1.27 -18.64
CA ARG A 17 4.06 -2.48 -19.25
C ARG A 17 3.55 -2.66 -20.70
N SER A 18 4.06 -1.83 -21.59
CA SER A 18 3.73 -1.72 -23.00
C SER A 18 4.97 -1.24 -23.75
N ASN A 19 5.07 -1.54 -25.04
CA ASN A 19 6.13 -1.01 -25.89
C ASN A 19 5.84 0.43 -26.38
N THR A 20 4.80 1.06 -25.84
CA THR A 20 4.31 2.37 -26.27
C THR A 20 5.00 3.48 -25.47
N VAL A 21 5.66 4.38 -26.19
CA VAL A 21 6.30 5.55 -25.59
C VAL A 21 5.24 6.61 -25.30
N HIS A 22 5.21 7.10 -24.06
CA HIS A 22 4.33 8.18 -23.65
C HIS A 22 5.10 9.50 -23.57
N ARG A 23 4.44 10.61 -23.89
CA ARG A 23 5.01 11.92 -23.59
C ARG A 23 5.14 12.13 -22.07
N PRO A 24 6.11 12.95 -21.61
CA PRO A 24 6.19 13.34 -20.21
C PRO A 24 4.92 14.06 -19.73
N PHE A 25 4.59 13.89 -18.45
CA PHE A 25 3.56 14.65 -17.76
C PHE A 25 4.00 16.11 -17.62
N ASP A 26 3.14 17.04 -18.03
CA ASP A 26 3.33 18.48 -17.88
C ASP A 26 2.30 19.00 -16.86
N PRO A 27 2.72 19.46 -15.67
CA PRO A 27 1.81 19.99 -14.65
C PRO A 27 0.93 21.16 -15.12
N GLN A 28 1.33 21.91 -16.15
CA GLN A 28 0.52 23.02 -16.67
C GLN A 28 -0.62 22.55 -17.58
N LEU A 29 -0.42 21.42 -18.28
CA LEU A 29 -1.37 20.90 -19.27
C LEU A 29 -2.21 19.74 -18.72
N ASP A 30 -1.63 18.94 -17.84
CA ASP A 30 -2.14 17.63 -17.44
C ASP A 30 -2.70 17.58 -16.02
N ALA A 31 -2.79 18.74 -15.34
CA ALA A 31 -3.32 18.82 -13.97
C ALA A 31 -4.77 18.30 -13.87
N ASN A 32 -5.54 18.38 -14.95
CA ASN A 32 -6.91 17.86 -15.04
C ASN A 32 -6.99 16.32 -15.07
N LEU A 33 -5.86 15.61 -15.23
CA LEU A 33 -5.83 14.14 -15.14
C LEU A 33 -5.98 13.64 -13.70
N TYR A 34 -5.78 14.50 -12.71
CA TYR A 34 -5.98 14.14 -11.30
C TYR A 34 -7.47 14.05 -10.94
N ILE A 35 -7.78 13.07 -10.09
CA ILE A 35 -9.11 12.75 -9.58
C ILE A 35 -9.15 13.12 -8.10
N ASN A 36 -10.08 14.00 -7.73
CA ASN A 36 -10.39 14.30 -6.35
C ASN A 36 -11.59 13.49 -5.89
N LEU A 37 -11.37 12.57 -4.95
CA LEU A 37 -12.41 11.68 -4.41
C LEU A 37 -13.54 12.43 -3.70
N ALA A 38 -13.27 13.61 -3.14
CA ALA A 38 -14.28 14.44 -2.48
C ALA A 38 -15.15 15.22 -3.48
N ASN A 39 -14.81 15.22 -4.77
CA ASN A 39 -15.51 15.98 -5.80
C ASN A 39 -15.69 15.15 -7.08
N LEU A 40 -16.28 13.98 -6.94
CA LEU A 40 -16.63 13.11 -8.06
C LEU A 40 -17.91 13.59 -8.76
N PRO A 41 -18.04 13.41 -10.08
CA PRO A 41 -19.28 13.71 -10.80
C PRO A 41 -20.51 13.03 -10.18
N PRO A 42 -21.67 13.71 -10.09
CA PRO A 42 -22.92 13.12 -9.64
C PRO A 42 -23.36 12.03 -10.63
N GLY A 43 -23.20 10.76 -10.26
CA GLY A 43 -23.44 9.62 -11.15
C GLY A 43 -22.18 8.82 -11.50
N THR A 44 -21.02 9.13 -10.91
CA THR A 44 -19.90 8.18 -10.90
C THR A 44 -20.37 6.82 -10.37
N PRO A 45 -20.20 5.72 -11.14
CA PRO A 45 -20.61 4.41 -10.68
C PRO A 45 -19.85 3.98 -9.42
N MET A 46 -20.58 3.42 -8.45
CA MET A 46 -20.04 2.96 -7.17
C MET A 46 -20.27 1.46 -7.00
N MET A 47 -19.41 0.82 -6.21
CA MET A 47 -19.61 -0.53 -5.70
C MET A 47 -19.72 -0.47 -4.17
N ALA A 48 -20.74 -1.10 -3.62
CA ALA A 48 -20.99 -1.14 -2.18
C ALA A 48 -20.41 -2.42 -1.57
N PHE A 49 -19.79 -2.30 -0.39
CA PHE A 49 -19.09 -3.40 0.29
C PHE A 49 -19.47 -3.54 1.76
N GLY A 50 -19.31 -4.74 2.31
CA GLY A 50 -19.36 -4.98 3.75
C GLY A 50 -18.18 -4.33 4.48
N ASN A 51 -18.18 -4.41 5.81
CA ASN A 51 -17.14 -3.78 6.64
C ASN A 51 -15.72 -4.32 6.36
N ASP A 52 -15.58 -5.54 5.86
CA ASP A 52 -14.28 -6.13 5.55
C ASP A 52 -13.76 -5.76 4.15
N TYR A 53 -14.57 -5.08 3.33
CA TYR A 53 -14.28 -4.80 1.92
C TYR A 53 -13.95 -6.07 1.10
N ASP A 54 -14.48 -7.23 1.52
CA ASP A 54 -14.20 -8.48 0.84
C ASP A 54 -15.15 -8.69 -0.33
N GLU A 55 -16.45 -8.81 -0.05
CA GLU A 55 -17.49 -9.06 -1.04
C GLU A 55 -18.46 -7.88 -1.22
N PRO A 56 -18.99 -7.68 -2.44
CA PRO A 56 -20.02 -6.68 -2.68
C PRO A 56 -21.30 -6.98 -1.88
N ILE A 57 -21.91 -5.94 -1.31
CA ILE A 57 -23.19 -6.03 -0.59
C ILE A 57 -24.06 -4.83 -0.91
N GLU A 58 -25.36 -5.04 -1.07
CA GLU A 58 -26.31 -3.94 -1.25
C GLU A 58 -26.39 -3.07 0.02
N GLY A 59 -26.40 -1.74 -0.16
CA GLY A 59 -26.47 -0.79 0.96
C GLY A 59 -25.23 -0.73 1.86
N GLY A 60 -24.11 -1.28 1.40
CA GLY A 60 -22.82 -1.22 2.08
C GLY A 60 -22.09 0.10 1.91
N ILE A 61 -20.78 0.05 2.08
CA ILE A 61 -19.87 1.20 1.97
C ILE A 61 -19.48 1.39 0.51
N ASP A 62 -19.76 2.57 -0.02
CA ASP A 62 -19.51 2.89 -1.42
C ASP A 62 -18.03 3.19 -1.70
N VAL A 63 -17.50 2.51 -2.73
CA VAL A 63 -16.18 2.75 -3.31
C VAL A 63 -16.35 2.95 -4.82
N PRO A 64 -15.72 3.96 -5.46
CA PRO A 64 -15.85 4.17 -6.90
C PRO A 64 -15.48 2.93 -7.72
N LEU A 65 -16.31 2.60 -8.71
CA LEU A 65 -16.16 1.40 -9.55
C LEU A 65 -14.81 1.35 -10.26
N PHE A 66 -14.30 2.50 -10.72
CA PHE A 66 -13.00 2.56 -11.40
C PHE A 66 -11.82 2.23 -10.46
N ILE A 67 -12.03 2.22 -9.13
CA ILE A 67 -11.08 1.75 -8.12
C ILE A 67 -11.39 0.30 -7.74
N ALA A 68 -12.65 0.03 -7.39
CA ALA A 68 -13.07 -1.24 -6.82
C ALA A 68 -13.12 -2.38 -7.84
N GLY A 69 -13.62 -2.12 -9.04
CA GLY A 69 -13.82 -3.10 -10.10
C GLY A 69 -12.51 -3.81 -10.48
N PRO A 70 -11.48 -3.09 -10.95
CA PRO A 70 -10.20 -3.71 -11.31
C PRO A 70 -9.54 -4.47 -10.15
N MET A 71 -9.61 -3.96 -8.92
CA MET A 71 -9.09 -4.63 -7.73
C MET A 71 -9.79 -5.97 -7.48
N LYS A 72 -11.12 -6.00 -7.57
CA LYS A 72 -11.89 -7.23 -7.40
C LYS A 72 -11.61 -8.21 -8.54
N VAL A 73 -11.56 -7.77 -9.79
CA VAL A 73 -11.19 -8.64 -10.91
C VAL A 73 -9.81 -9.26 -10.70
N LEU A 74 -8.80 -8.47 -10.32
CA LEU A 74 -7.46 -8.99 -10.04
C LEU A 74 -7.48 -10.05 -8.93
N ARG A 75 -8.27 -9.83 -7.86
CA ARG A 75 -8.43 -10.81 -6.78
C ARG A 75 -9.06 -12.11 -7.24
N GLU A 76 -10.11 -12.03 -8.05
CA GLU A 76 -10.77 -13.22 -8.61
C GLU A 76 -9.79 -14.01 -9.51
N ILE A 77 -8.99 -13.34 -10.35
CA ILE A 77 -7.98 -13.99 -11.19
C ILE A 77 -6.91 -14.69 -10.32
N ILE A 78 -6.45 -14.06 -9.24
CA ILE A 78 -5.46 -14.64 -8.32
C ILE A 78 -6.04 -15.83 -7.54
N ALA A 79 -7.34 -15.80 -7.23
CA ALA A 79 -8.01 -16.86 -6.51
C ALA A 79 -8.34 -18.08 -7.39
N ASP A 80 -8.52 -17.88 -8.69
CA ASP A 80 -8.88 -18.94 -9.65
C ASP A 80 -7.66 -19.78 -10.06
N PRO A 81 -7.56 -21.05 -9.63
CA PRO A 81 -6.46 -21.94 -10.01
C PRO A 81 -6.49 -22.33 -11.50
N SER A 82 -7.62 -22.12 -12.18
CA SER A 82 -7.83 -22.42 -13.60
C SER A 82 -7.58 -21.22 -14.51
N ALA A 83 -7.30 -20.04 -13.94
CA ALA A 83 -6.95 -18.86 -14.71
C ALA A 83 -5.74 -19.14 -15.60
N ARG A 84 -5.78 -18.64 -16.84
CA ARG A 84 -4.77 -18.90 -17.89
C ARG A 84 -3.36 -18.43 -17.53
N PHE A 85 -3.24 -17.57 -16.53
CA PHE A 85 -1.98 -16.96 -16.09
C PHE A 85 -1.83 -17.18 -14.58
N THR A 86 -1.18 -18.27 -14.20
CA THR A 86 -0.93 -18.63 -12.79
C THR A 86 0.32 -17.95 -12.21
N ASP A 87 1.08 -17.25 -13.03
CA ASP A 87 2.30 -16.58 -12.59
C ASP A 87 1.96 -15.39 -11.70
N ASN A 88 2.63 -15.31 -10.56
CA ASN A 88 2.46 -14.24 -9.60
C ASN A 88 2.94 -12.91 -10.20
N PHE A 89 2.00 -12.03 -10.56
CA PHE A 89 2.30 -10.75 -11.23
C PHE A 89 3.27 -9.86 -10.45
N ILE A 90 3.39 -10.03 -9.12
CA ILE A 90 4.37 -9.29 -8.32
C ILE A 90 5.79 -9.53 -8.84
N ASN A 91 6.07 -10.72 -9.41
CA ASN A 91 7.37 -11.01 -10.02
C ASN A 91 7.65 -10.16 -11.26
N ASP A 92 6.61 -9.76 -11.98
CA ASP A 92 6.69 -8.91 -13.17
C ASP A 92 6.78 -7.42 -12.86
N LEU A 93 6.50 -7.02 -11.62
CA LEU A 93 6.62 -5.62 -11.21
C LEU A 93 8.07 -5.18 -11.36
N ASP A 94 8.22 -4.07 -12.09
CA ASP A 94 9.50 -3.39 -12.23
C ASP A 94 9.72 -2.39 -11.10
N PHE A 95 10.92 -1.82 -11.09
CA PHE A 95 11.32 -0.82 -10.10
C PHE A 95 11.09 0.62 -10.57
N SER A 96 10.22 0.80 -11.59
CA SER A 96 9.89 2.11 -12.16
C SER A 96 9.25 2.99 -11.10
N LEU A 97 9.73 4.23 -11.03
CA LEU A 97 9.18 5.22 -10.12
C LEU A 97 8.10 6.02 -10.84
N ILE A 98 6.84 5.75 -10.48
CA ILE A 98 5.67 6.44 -11.05
C ILE A 98 4.89 7.11 -9.92
N TYR A 99 4.65 8.40 -10.08
CA TYR A 99 3.91 9.23 -9.12
C TYR A 99 3.03 10.30 -9.79
N ASP A 100 3.08 10.36 -11.13
CA ASP A 100 2.25 11.22 -11.96
C ASP A 100 1.37 10.40 -12.88
N PRO A 101 0.16 10.88 -13.19
CA PRO A 101 -0.67 10.32 -14.25
C PRO A 101 0.10 10.26 -15.55
N THR A 102 -0.21 9.25 -16.34
CA THR A 102 0.31 9.12 -17.70
C THR A 102 -0.61 9.87 -18.65
N PRO A 103 -0.10 10.86 -19.41
CA PRO A 103 -0.87 11.46 -20.48
C PRO A 103 -1.37 10.39 -21.46
N TYR A 104 -2.62 10.53 -21.90
CA TYR A 104 -3.26 9.51 -22.74
C TYR A 104 -2.51 9.32 -24.06
N GLU A 105 -2.28 8.06 -24.41
CA GLU A 105 -1.72 7.64 -25.71
C GLU A 105 -2.64 6.57 -26.34
N PRO A 106 -3.27 6.84 -27.50
CA PRO A 106 -4.22 5.93 -28.15
C PRO A 106 -3.69 4.52 -28.41
N GLN A 107 -2.39 4.37 -28.64
CA GLN A 107 -1.77 3.07 -28.91
C GLN A 107 -1.46 2.27 -27.63
N CYS A 108 -1.62 2.88 -26.45
CA CYS A 108 -1.39 2.20 -25.18
C CYS A 108 -2.66 1.52 -24.68
N HIS A 109 -2.60 0.20 -24.52
CA HIS A 109 -3.73 -0.60 -24.03
C HIS A 109 -4.19 -0.17 -22.63
N VAL A 110 -3.25 0.12 -21.71
CA VAL A 110 -3.58 0.58 -20.35
C VAL A 110 -4.27 1.94 -20.39
N CYS A 111 -3.81 2.88 -21.21
CA CYS A 111 -4.49 4.17 -21.40
C CYS A 111 -5.93 4.00 -21.89
N GLY A 112 -6.15 3.13 -22.88
CA GLY A 112 -7.48 2.81 -23.39
C GLY A 112 -8.41 2.23 -22.32
N LEU A 113 -7.92 1.27 -21.53
CA LEU A 113 -8.69 0.67 -20.43
C LEU A 113 -8.99 1.66 -19.30
N VAL A 114 -8.05 2.54 -18.95
CA VAL A 114 -8.25 3.57 -17.94
C VAL A 114 -9.28 4.60 -18.41
N GLN A 115 -9.21 5.04 -19.67
CA GLN A 115 -10.23 5.93 -20.23
C GLN A 115 -11.60 5.26 -20.18
N TRP A 116 -11.71 4.02 -20.68
CA TRP A 116 -12.94 3.25 -20.66
C TRP A 116 -13.50 3.06 -19.24
N LEU A 117 -12.66 2.78 -18.23
CA LEU A 117 -13.10 2.68 -16.83
C LEU A 117 -13.68 4.00 -16.31
N LEU A 118 -13.10 5.13 -16.70
CA LEU A 118 -13.49 6.45 -16.23
C LEU A 118 -14.72 7.01 -16.96
N THR A 119 -15.01 6.55 -18.19
CA THR A 119 -16.08 7.13 -19.03
C THR A 119 -17.21 6.17 -19.41
N GLU A 120 -16.94 4.86 -19.44
CA GLU A 120 -17.84 3.86 -20.05
C GLU A 120 -18.16 2.65 -19.14
N CYS A 121 -17.31 2.23 -18.19
CA CYS A 121 -17.66 1.13 -17.27
C CYS A 121 -18.79 1.58 -16.32
N GLN A 122 -19.95 0.90 -16.39
CA GLN A 122 -21.15 1.27 -15.63
C GLN A 122 -21.40 0.39 -14.40
N ASN A 123 -20.88 -0.84 -14.40
CA ASN A 123 -21.10 -1.81 -13.32
C ASN A 123 -19.95 -2.82 -13.26
N TYR A 124 -19.90 -3.59 -12.17
CA TYR A 124 -18.87 -4.61 -11.98
C TYR A 124 -18.85 -5.69 -13.06
N GLY A 125 -20.01 -6.09 -13.60
CA GLY A 125 -20.09 -7.08 -14.68
C GLY A 125 -19.35 -6.64 -15.95
N HIS A 126 -19.45 -5.36 -16.33
CA HIS A 126 -18.68 -4.80 -17.46
C HIS A 126 -17.18 -4.87 -17.18
N CYS A 127 -16.77 -4.45 -15.98
CA CYS A 127 -15.39 -4.46 -15.54
C CYS A 127 -14.83 -5.90 -15.49
N LEU A 128 -15.60 -6.90 -15.05
CA LEU A 128 -15.24 -8.31 -15.11
C LEU A 128 -15.06 -8.79 -16.55
N LEU A 129 -16.05 -8.58 -17.43
CA LEU A 129 -15.97 -9.02 -18.83
C LEU A 129 -14.74 -8.45 -19.56
N GLN A 130 -14.41 -7.18 -19.31
CA GLN A 130 -13.32 -6.50 -20.00
C GLN A 130 -11.94 -6.84 -19.44
N LEU A 131 -11.80 -7.01 -18.12
CA LEU A 131 -10.51 -7.17 -17.46
C LEU A 131 -10.14 -8.63 -17.14
N TRP A 132 -11.13 -9.52 -16.96
CA TRP A 132 -10.90 -10.96 -16.72
C TRP A 132 -9.98 -11.67 -17.73
N PRO A 133 -10.09 -11.44 -19.05
CA PRO A 133 -9.25 -12.15 -20.02
C PRO A 133 -7.81 -11.64 -20.08
N LEU A 134 -7.46 -10.57 -19.34
CA LEU A 134 -6.15 -9.94 -19.37
C LEU A 134 -5.17 -10.60 -18.40
N ASP A 135 -3.87 -10.40 -18.65
CA ASP A 135 -2.83 -10.77 -17.69
C ASP A 135 -3.00 -9.99 -16.37
N GLN A 136 -2.75 -10.64 -15.24
CA GLN A 136 -2.82 -10.03 -13.90
C GLN A 136 -2.05 -8.71 -13.81
N ILE A 137 -0.86 -8.66 -14.42
CA ILE A 137 -0.01 -7.46 -14.46
C ILE A 137 -0.64 -6.29 -15.23
N LEU A 138 -1.39 -6.56 -16.30
CA LEU A 138 -2.09 -5.51 -17.05
C LEU A 138 -3.23 -4.92 -16.22
N VAL A 139 -4.00 -5.77 -15.53
CA VAL A 139 -5.06 -5.32 -14.60
C VAL A 139 -4.45 -4.48 -13.47
N PHE A 140 -3.31 -4.91 -12.92
CA PHE A 140 -2.60 -4.16 -11.91
C PHE A 140 -2.07 -2.81 -12.43
N GLU A 141 -1.54 -2.73 -13.65
CA GLU A 141 -1.07 -1.47 -14.24
C GLU A 141 -2.23 -0.48 -14.46
N VAL A 142 -3.41 -0.97 -14.84
CA VAL A 142 -4.65 -0.15 -14.88
C VAL A 142 -4.99 0.41 -13.50
N MET A 143 -4.95 -0.44 -12.46
CA MET A 143 -5.17 0.00 -11.08
C MET A 143 -4.14 1.06 -10.64
N ARG A 144 -2.86 0.81 -10.92
CA ARG A 144 -1.76 1.71 -10.58
C ARG A 144 -1.92 3.08 -11.25
N GLU A 145 -2.28 3.12 -12.53
CA GLU A 145 -2.54 4.37 -13.26
C GLU A 145 -3.72 5.16 -12.65
N ILE A 146 -4.80 4.47 -12.26
CA ILE A 146 -5.91 5.10 -11.52
C ILE A 146 -5.42 5.66 -10.18
N TRP A 147 -4.63 4.91 -9.41
CA TRP A 147 -4.11 5.37 -8.13
C TRP A 147 -3.18 6.58 -8.27
N CYS A 148 -2.34 6.60 -9.31
CA CYS A 148 -1.51 7.77 -9.64
C CYS A 148 -2.34 9.04 -9.81
N ARG A 149 -3.55 8.94 -10.35
CA ARG A 149 -4.50 10.04 -10.55
C ARG A 149 -5.16 10.53 -9.25
N LEU A 150 -5.22 9.73 -8.19
CA LEU A 150 -5.85 10.15 -6.94
C LEU A 150 -5.05 11.28 -6.27
N ARG A 151 -5.67 12.46 -6.15
CA ARG A 151 -5.15 13.63 -5.42
C ARG A 151 -6.29 14.37 -4.70
N PRO A 152 -6.21 14.59 -3.36
CA PRO A 152 -5.19 14.09 -2.43
C PRO A 152 -5.03 12.56 -2.43
N LYS A 153 -3.89 12.04 -1.97
CA LYS A 153 -3.68 10.58 -1.94
C LYS A 153 -4.63 9.91 -0.94
N PRO A 154 -5.05 8.66 -1.15
CA PRO A 154 -5.99 7.98 -0.25
C PRO A 154 -5.62 8.03 1.23
N LEU A 155 -4.35 7.82 1.57
CA LEU A 155 -3.86 7.88 2.95
C LEU A 155 -2.71 8.88 3.09
N ALA A 156 -2.73 9.70 4.14
CA ALA A 156 -1.64 10.58 4.49
C ALA A 156 -1.07 10.16 5.84
N PHE A 157 0.24 9.92 5.91
CA PHE A 157 0.92 9.57 7.14
C PHE A 157 1.33 10.82 7.91
N SER A 158 0.95 10.90 9.18
CA SER A 158 1.37 11.96 10.08
C SER A 158 2.89 11.95 10.35
N GLY A 159 3.43 13.10 10.76
CA GLY A 159 4.83 13.20 11.20
C GLY A 159 5.15 12.29 12.39
N ARG A 160 4.15 12.02 13.23
CA ARG A 160 4.25 11.10 14.37
C ARG A 160 4.35 9.65 13.91
N HIS A 161 3.54 9.22 12.94
CA HIS A 161 3.70 7.90 12.30
C HIS A 161 5.11 7.78 11.74
N LEU A 162 5.53 8.74 10.91
CA LEU A 162 6.86 8.74 10.32
C LEU A 162 7.94 8.58 11.39
N HIS A 163 7.92 9.38 12.46
CA HIS A 163 8.93 9.31 13.52
C HIS A 163 9.07 7.91 14.10
N GLN A 164 7.95 7.22 14.36
CA GLN A 164 7.97 5.86 14.91
C GLN A 164 8.37 4.82 13.86
N ALA A 165 7.92 4.96 12.61
CA ALA A 165 8.30 4.06 11.51
C ALA A 165 9.82 3.96 11.33
N LEU A 166 10.55 5.07 11.51
CA LEU A 166 12.00 5.09 11.35
C LEU A 166 12.78 4.29 12.41
N ARG A 167 12.11 3.88 13.49
CA ARG A 167 12.75 3.20 14.63
C ARG A 167 12.73 1.68 14.52
N VAL A 168 12.03 1.14 13.52
CA VAL A 168 11.91 -0.32 13.34
C VAL A 168 11.77 -0.67 11.85
N SER A 169 12.28 -1.84 11.49
CA SER A 169 12.03 -2.47 10.19
C SER A 169 11.44 -3.86 10.41
N TYR A 170 10.22 -4.07 9.95
CA TYR A 170 9.58 -5.39 10.01
C TYR A 170 10.28 -6.43 9.11
N PHE A 171 11.14 -6.01 8.19
CA PHE A 171 12.00 -6.93 7.43
C PHE A 171 13.11 -7.51 8.29
N SER A 172 13.70 -6.71 9.19
CA SER A 172 14.84 -7.15 10.00
C SER A 172 14.41 -7.89 11.26
N LEU A 173 13.22 -7.63 11.80
CA LEU A 173 12.73 -8.24 13.05
C LEU A 173 12.81 -9.78 13.05
N PRO A 174 12.35 -10.49 12.00
CA PRO A 174 12.43 -11.95 12.00
C PRO A 174 13.86 -12.47 11.77
N ILE A 175 14.75 -11.68 11.18
CA ILE A 175 16.05 -12.16 10.69
C ILE A 175 17.16 -11.98 11.72
N LEU A 176 17.19 -10.82 12.40
CA LEU A 176 18.35 -10.42 13.21
C LEU A 176 18.33 -10.95 14.64
N ASP A 177 17.19 -11.48 15.12
CA ASP A 177 16.98 -11.85 16.54
C ASP A 177 17.38 -10.71 17.51
N LEU A 178 17.26 -9.46 17.05
CA LEU A 178 17.53 -8.23 17.80
C LEU A 178 16.26 -7.39 17.82
N TYR A 179 15.72 -7.19 19.01
CA TYR A 179 14.45 -6.52 19.21
C TYR A 179 14.64 -5.08 19.71
N PRO A 180 14.30 -4.04 18.91
CA PRO A 180 14.30 -2.66 19.38
C PRO A 180 13.09 -2.42 20.29
N LEU A 181 13.32 -1.92 21.50
CA LEU A 181 12.26 -1.67 22.48
C LEU A 181 11.48 -0.38 22.14
N PRO A 182 10.16 -0.42 21.89
CA PRO A 182 9.38 0.76 21.50
C PRO A 182 9.39 1.89 22.53
N LEU A 183 9.27 1.54 23.82
CA LEU A 183 9.28 2.52 24.93
C LEU A 183 10.67 2.99 25.34
N PHE A 184 11.73 2.35 24.86
CA PHE A 184 13.11 2.67 25.23
C PHE A 184 14.00 2.88 23.99
N PRO A 185 13.73 3.92 23.17
CA PRO A 185 14.42 4.17 21.89
C PRO A 185 15.94 4.23 21.99
N PHE A 186 16.42 4.77 23.10
CA PHE A 186 17.83 5.06 23.30
C PHE A 186 18.60 3.84 23.81
N ASN A 187 17.90 2.76 24.19
CA ASN A 187 18.53 1.53 24.61
C ASN A 187 18.95 0.70 23.39
N PRO A 188 20.06 -0.04 23.48
CA PRO A 188 20.44 -0.97 22.42
C PRO A 188 19.35 -2.05 22.25
N PRO A 189 19.14 -2.57 21.01
CA PRO A 189 18.25 -3.70 20.78
C PRO A 189 18.59 -4.90 21.66
N VAL A 190 17.55 -5.57 22.17
CA VAL A 190 17.70 -6.71 23.07
C VAL A 190 17.79 -8.01 22.25
N PRO A 191 18.77 -8.89 22.51
CA PRO A 191 18.81 -10.22 21.90
C PRO A 191 17.55 -11.01 22.26
N MET A 192 16.79 -11.40 21.25
CA MET A 192 15.52 -12.09 21.43
C MET A 192 15.27 -13.06 20.28
N VAL A 193 15.36 -14.35 20.58
CA VAL A 193 15.12 -15.43 19.60
C VAL A 193 13.66 -15.37 19.12
N TRP A 194 13.47 -15.37 17.80
CA TRP A 194 12.16 -15.28 17.15
C TRP A 194 11.10 -16.21 17.77
N LEU A 195 11.38 -17.51 17.85
CA LEU A 195 10.41 -18.53 18.29
C LEU A 195 10.13 -18.52 19.80
N VAL A 196 11.06 -18.01 20.62
CA VAL A 196 10.95 -18.04 22.09
C VAL A 196 10.32 -16.76 22.62
N GLY A 197 10.57 -15.62 21.97
CA GLY A 197 10.05 -14.32 22.40
C GLY A 197 9.78 -13.37 21.25
N GLY A 198 10.67 -13.28 20.25
CA GLY A 198 10.63 -12.23 19.23
C GLY A 198 9.26 -12.10 18.56
N ARG A 199 8.65 -13.24 18.22
CA ARG A 199 7.33 -13.36 17.60
C ARG A 199 6.19 -12.75 18.43
N TYR A 200 6.25 -12.80 19.76
CA TYR A 200 5.24 -12.22 20.65
C TYR A 200 5.53 -10.75 20.94
N PHE A 201 6.80 -10.39 21.11
CA PHE A 201 7.17 -8.99 21.38
C PHE A 201 6.97 -8.09 20.15
N THR A 202 6.97 -8.61 18.92
CA THR A 202 6.57 -7.83 17.74
C THR A 202 5.15 -7.27 17.85
N LEU A 203 4.26 -7.91 18.63
CA LEU A 203 2.91 -7.39 18.88
C LEU A 203 2.93 -6.01 19.54
N GLU A 204 3.95 -5.69 20.36
CA GLU A 204 4.06 -4.37 20.98
C GLU A 204 4.25 -3.27 19.91
N TRP A 205 5.13 -3.49 18.93
CA TRP A 205 5.26 -2.59 17.77
C TRP A 205 3.98 -2.58 16.93
N THR A 206 3.39 -3.75 16.68
CA THR A 206 2.19 -3.89 15.84
C THR A 206 1.04 -3.09 16.42
N TYR A 207 0.78 -3.18 17.73
CA TYR A 207 -0.28 -2.41 18.38
C TYR A 207 -0.04 -0.91 18.30
N GLY A 208 1.23 -0.48 18.44
CA GLY A 208 1.59 0.93 18.25
C GLY A 208 1.33 1.42 16.83
N PHE A 209 1.69 0.66 15.80
CA PHE A 209 1.38 1.04 14.41
C PHE A 209 -0.10 0.93 14.08
N MET A 210 -0.82 -0.03 14.65
CA MET A 210 -2.28 -0.11 14.48
C MET A 210 -2.95 1.16 14.99
N PHE A 211 -2.52 1.67 16.14
CA PHE A 211 -2.99 2.95 16.67
C PHE A 211 -2.67 4.12 15.73
N LEU A 212 -1.41 4.26 15.27
CA LEU A 212 -0.99 5.36 14.40
C LEU A 212 -1.68 5.34 13.02
N ILE A 213 -1.80 4.15 12.41
CA ILE A 213 -2.50 3.98 11.13
C ILE A 213 -3.98 4.31 11.29
N HIS A 214 -4.60 3.95 12.41
CA HIS A 214 -5.99 4.33 12.67
C HIS A 214 -6.16 5.84 12.77
N GLU A 215 -5.30 6.55 13.50
CA GLU A 215 -5.32 8.03 13.54
C GLU A 215 -5.15 8.64 12.13
N ASP A 216 -4.27 8.07 11.30
CA ASP A 216 -4.08 8.53 9.92
C ASP A 216 -5.33 8.26 9.05
N ILE A 217 -6.02 7.13 9.25
CA ILE A 217 -7.29 6.78 8.57
C ILE A 217 -8.40 7.74 8.99
N GLU A 218 -8.56 8.01 10.30
CA GLU A 218 -9.56 8.96 10.81
C GLU A 218 -9.30 10.37 10.23
N SER A 219 -8.04 10.77 10.14
CA SER A 219 -7.62 12.05 9.54
C SER A 219 -7.84 12.11 8.03
N ALA A 220 -7.98 10.97 7.34
CA ALA A 220 -8.24 10.93 5.91
C ALA A 220 -9.66 11.40 5.53
N GLY A 221 -10.60 11.39 6.48
CA GLY A 221 -11.99 11.83 6.32
C GLY A 221 -12.72 11.03 5.24
N GLU A 222 -13.31 11.70 4.25
CA GLU A 222 -14.05 11.08 3.15
C GLU A 222 -13.22 10.11 2.29
N ARG A 223 -11.88 10.20 2.35
CA ARG A 223 -10.98 9.26 1.65
C ARG A 223 -10.77 7.96 2.41
N ALA A 224 -11.13 7.91 3.69
CA ALA A 224 -10.89 6.76 4.57
C ALA A 224 -11.44 5.45 3.97
N PRO A 225 -12.69 5.37 3.47
CA PRO A 225 -13.21 4.13 2.90
C PRO A 225 -12.39 3.61 1.71
N VAL A 226 -11.90 4.52 0.86
CA VAL A 226 -11.06 4.16 -0.29
C VAL A 226 -9.69 3.67 0.19
N SER A 227 -9.06 4.33 1.17
CA SER A 227 -7.79 3.85 1.75
C SER A 227 -7.95 2.47 2.37
N CYS A 228 -9.00 2.28 3.18
CA CYS A 228 -9.36 1.01 3.81
C CYS A 228 -9.54 -0.10 2.78
N PHE A 229 -10.34 0.15 1.74
CA PHE A 229 -10.54 -0.78 0.62
C PHE A 229 -9.21 -1.17 -0.04
N LEU A 230 -8.36 -0.18 -0.36
CA LEU A 230 -7.09 -0.41 -1.04
C LEU A 230 -6.14 -1.27 -0.19
N PHE A 231 -5.90 -0.88 1.07
CA PHE A 231 -4.93 -1.57 1.93
C PHE A 231 -5.42 -2.95 2.39
N ALA A 232 -6.72 -3.13 2.65
CA ALA A 232 -7.28 -4.45 2.96
C ALA A 232 -7.09 -5.42 1.79
N ASN A 233 -7.41 -4.99 0.57
CA ASN A 233 -7.30 -5.83 -0.62
C ASN A 233 -5.85 -6.05 -1.07
N LEU A 234 -4.98 -5.04 -0.97
CA LEU A 234 -3.53 -5.20 -1.19
C LEU A 234 -2.91 -6.20 -0.21
N SER A 235 -3.35 -6.17 1.06
CA SER A 235 -2.91 -7.14 2.06
C SER A 235 -3.34 -8.57 1.70
N ARG A 236 -4.58 -8.76 1.23
CA ARG A 236 -5.09 -10.06 0.75
C ARG A 236 -4.34 -10.56 -0.48
N ILE A 237 -4.11 -9.67 -1.46
CA ILE A 237 -3.32 -9.98 -2.67
C ILE A 237 -1.92 -10.44 -2.28
N LEU A 238 -1.24 -9.69 -1.41
CA LEU A 238 0.10 -10.05 -0.94
C LEU A 238 0.13 -11.41 -0.22
N ARG A 239 -0.85 -11.69 0.67
CA ARG A 239 -1.00 -13.00 1.32
C ARG A 239 -1.18 -14.12 0.29
N ALA A 240 -2.04 -13.93 -0.72
CA ALA A 240 -2.27 -14.91 -1.78
C ALA A 240 -1.00 -15.16 -2.62
N SER A 241 -0.32 -14.09 -3.04
CA SER A 241 0.95 -14.15 -3.76
C SER A 241 2.06 -14.87 -2.99
N ILE A 242 2.21 -14.61 -1.68
CA ILE A 242 3.16 -15.32 -0.82
C ILE A 242 2.77 -16.79 -0.67
N ALA A 243 1.49 -17.09 -0.52
CA ALA A 243 1.03 -18.47 -0.38
C ALA A 243 1.21 -19.30 -1.66
N ALA A 244 1.07 -18.68 -2.83
CA ALA A 244 1.41 -19.29 -4.11
C ALA A 244 2.93 -19.54 -4.22
N ALA A 245 3.76 -18.61 -3.73
CA ALA A 245 5.22 -18.78 -3.70
C ALA A 245 5.68 -19.81 -2.65
N LEU A 246 4.88 -20.06 -1.60
CA LEU A 246 5.18 -20.98 -0.49
C LEU A 246 4.02 -21.97 -0.20
N PRO A 247 3.70 -22.93 -1.09
CA PRO A 247 2.50 -23.77 -0.99
C PRO A 247 2.39 -24.64 0.27
N HIS A 248 3.52 -25.01 0.88
CA HIS A 248 3.59 -25.88 2.07
C HIS A 248 4.01 -25.13 3.34
N PHE A 249 3.79 -23.81 3.38
CA PHE A 249 4.15 -23.02 4.54
C PHE A 249 3.21 -23.31 5.73
N PRO A 250 3.73 -23.67 6.93
CA PRO A 250 2.92 -24.19 8.03
C PRO A 250 2.05 -23.15 8.73
N THR A 251 2.38 -21.86 8.66
CA THR A 251 1.58 -20.82 9.32
C THR A 251 0.28 -20.58 8.54
N PRO A 252 -0.91 -20.60 9.19
CA PRO A 252 -2.17 -20.30 8.53
C PRO A 252 -2.18 -18.93 7.85
N ARG A 253 -2.76 -18.84 6.65
CA ARG A 253 -2.81 -17.58 5.86
C ARG A 253 -3.56 -16.44 6.54
N ASN A 254 -4.46 -16.75 7.46
CA ASN A 254 -5.22 -15.78 8.26
C ASN A 254 -4.51 -15.35 9.55
N SER A 255 -3.31 -15.87 9.84
CA SER A 255 -2.52 -15.44 10.99
C SER A 255 -1.98 -14.01 10.79
N TRP A 256 -2.07 -13.15 11.81
CA TRP A 256 -1.45 -11.81 11.81
C TRP A 256 0.08 -11.85 11.66
N LEU A 257 0.69 -12.99 11.96
CA LEU A 257 2.13 -13.18 11.87
C LEU A 257 2.53 -13.92 10.58
N TYR A 258 1.58 -14.20 9.68
CA TYR A 258 1.82 -14.97 8.46
C TYR A 258 3.01 -14.44 7.64
N ILE A 259 3.02 -13.14 7.33
CA ILE A 259 4.10 -12.56 6.53
C ILE A 259 5.43 -12.55 7.29
N LEU A 260 5.44 -12.24 8.58
CA LEU A 260 6.68 -12.23 9.38
C LEU A 260 7.29 -13.63 9.54
N ASP A 261 6.45 -14.63 9.81
CA ASP A 261 6.87 -16.02 9.85
C ASP A 261 7.38 -16.47 8.46
N ALA A 262 6.75 -15.99 7.37
CA ALA A 262 7.18 -16.30 6.01
C ALA A 262 8.53 -15.65 5.65
N ILE A 263 8.76 -14.39 6.07
CA ILE A 263 10.07 -13.72 5.97
C ILE A 263 11.14 -14.54 6.68
N ARG A 264 10.86 -15.04 7.89
CA ARG A 264 11.82 -15.88 8.62
C ARG A 264 12.19 -17.15 7.84
N ALA A 265 11.18 -17.79 7.25
CA ALA A 265 11.35 -19.08 6.59
C ALA A 265 12.05 -18.95 5.23
N ARG A 266 11.70 -17.93 4.43
CA ARG A 266 12.22 -17.71 3.06
C ARG A 266 12.44 -16.21 2.79
N PRO A 267 13.44 -15.58 3.43
CA PRO A 267 13.61 -14.12 3.40
C PRO A 267 13.75 -13.59 1.98
N ASP A 268 14.59 -14.21 1.15
CA ASP A 268 14.86 -13.73 -0.22
C ASP A 268 13.59 -13.68 -1.09
N VAL A 269 12.69 -14.65 -0.93
CA VAL A 269 11.44 -14.74 -1.71
C VAL A 269 10.44 -13.72 -1.19
N VAL A 270 10.18 -13.75 0.11
CA VAL A 270 9.08 -12.95 0.70
C VAL A 270 9.44 -11.48 0.73
N LEU A 271 10.66 -11.11 1.11
CA LEU A 271 11.10 -9.71 1.08
C LEU A 271 11.05 -9.14 -0.34
N THR A 272 11.43 -9.91 -1.36
CA THR A 272 11.33 -9.47 -2.75
C THR A 272 9.88 -9.15 -3.13
N LEU A 273 8.92 -10.00 -2.77
CA LEU A 273 7.50 -9.75 -3.06
C LEU A 273 6.98 -8.49 -2.34
N VAL A 274 7.31 -8.32 -1.05
CA VAL A 274 6.88 -7.14 -0.28
C VAL A 274 7.54 -5.87 -0.83
N MET A 275 8.84 -5.89 -1.11
CA MET A 275 9.59 -4.75 -1.65
C MET A 275 9.10 -4.32 -3.02
N LYS A 276 8.84 -5.28 -3.93
CA LYS A 276 8.30 -4.98 -5.26
C LYS A 276 6.95 -4.29 -5.13
N LEU A 277 6.01 -4.88 -4.39
CA LEU A 277 4.69 -4.28 -4.21
C LEU A 277 4.79 -2.90 -3.54
N ALA A 278 5.55 -2.77 -2.44
CA ALA A 278 5.73 -1.51 -1.72
C ALA A 278 6.26 -0.41 -2.66
N ARG A 279 7.31 -0.69 -3.41
CA ARG A 279 7.96 0.26 -4.31
C ARG A 279 7.07 0.70 -5.47
N THR A 280 6.17 -0.15 -5.91
CA THR A 280 5.24 0.16 -6.99
C THR A 280 4.10 1.08 -6.53
N ILE A 281 3.69 1.02 -5.25
CA ILE A 281 2.49 1.70 -4.75
C ILE A 281 2.75 2.89 -3.80
N PHE A 282 3.93 3.01 -3.19
CA PHE A 282 4.14 3.94 -2.07
C PHE A 282 3.91 5.43 -2.38
N LEU A 283 4.05 5.86 -3.64
CA LEU A 283 3.70 7.22 -4.08
C LEU A 283 2.35 7.32 -4.79
N THR A 284 1.71 6.20 -5.08
CA THR A 284 0.45 6.17 -5.84
C THR A 284 -0.75 6.22 -4.91
N ILE A 285 -0.68 5.57 -3.74
CA ILE A 285 -1.80 5.48 -2.78
C ILE A 285 -1.58 6.25 -1.48
N ALA A 286 -0.36 6.73 -1.21
CA ALA A 286 -0.03 7.36 0.06
C ALA A 286 0.84 8.61 -0.08
N GLU A 287 0.81 9.47 0.93
CA GLU A 287 1.68 10.65 1.07
C GLU A 287 2.02 10.93 2.54
N MET A 288 2.92 11.87 2.81
CA MET A 288 3.09 12.42 4.16
C MET A 288 2.27 13.71 4.31
N GLU A 289 1.70 13.89 5.49
CA GLU A 289 1.06 15.12 5.92
C GLU A 289 2.11 16.21 6.26
N GLY A 290 1.76 17.47 6.04
CA GLY A 290 2.49 18.63 6.57
C GLY A 290 3.91 18.84 6.03
N ASP A 291 4.78 19.40 6.89
CA ASP A 291 6.20 19.69 6.62
C ASP A 291 7.01 18.39 6.58
N TRP A 292 7.01 17.76 5.42
CA TRP A 292 7.75 16.54 5.12
C TRP A 292 9.27 16.74 5.02
N LEU A 293 9.81 17.94 5.25
CA LEU A 293 11.24 18.19 5.19
C LEU A 293 11.89 18.02 6.57
N PRO A 294 13.01 17.30 6.67
CA PRO A 294 13.73 17.14 7.94
C PRO A 294 14.39 18.45 8.41
N ASN A 295 14.54 19.42 7.51
CA ASN A 295 15.18 20.71 7.77
C ASN A 295 14.20 21.84 7.45
N PRO A 296 14.27 22.98 8.17
CA PRO A 296 13.42 24.15 7.93
C PRO A 296 13.74 24.90 6.62
N THR A 297 14.71 24.43 5.83
CA THR A 297 15.04 25.05 4.55
C THR A 297 13.93 24.77 3.54
N PRO A 298 13.25 25.80 3.00
CA PRO A 298 12.22 25.59 1.99
C PRO A 298 12.85 24.96 0.75
N PRO A 299 12.14 24.03 0.09
CA PRO A 299 12.64 23.43 -1.13
C PRO A 299 12.67 24.49 -2.26
N PRO A 300 13.49 24.29 -3.31
CA PRO A 300 13.50 25.21 -4.45
C PRO A 300 12.09 25.43 -5.02
N PRO A 301 11.77 26.63 -5.55
CA PRO A 301 10.48 26.87 -6.19
C PRO A 301 10.18 25.81 -7.27
N GLY A 302 8.98 25.22 -7.23
CA GLY A 302 8.58 24.15 -8.14
C GLY A 302 9.13 22.76 -7.82
N PHE A 303 9.94 22.61 -6.76
CA PHE A 303 10.39 21.31 -6.30
C PHE A 303 9.24 20.50 -5.69
N ARG A 304 9.03 19.30 -6.21
CA ARG A 304 7.94 18.42 -5.77
C ARG A 304 8.45 17.46 -4.71
N ARG A 305 7.65 17.20 -3.66
CA ARG A 305 8.03 16.25 -2.59
C ARG A 305 8.36 14.86 -3.14
N GLU A 306 7.67 14.43 -4.19
CA GLU A 306 7.91 13.17 -4.88
C GLU A 306 9.26 13.13 -5.60
N GLN A 307 9.99 14.24 -5.72
CA GLN A 307 11.36 14.31 -6.24
C GLN A 307 12.42 14.18 -5.13
N SER A 308 12.05 14.37 -3.86
CA SER A 308 12.96 14.23 -2.73
C SER A 308 13.32 12.77 -2.47
N MET A 309 14.62 12.47 -2.50
CA MET A 309 15.14 11.15 -2.13
C MET A 309 14.85 10.80 -0.68
N TRP A 310 14.87 11.78 0.21
CA TRP A 310 14.50 11.57 1.62
C TRP A 310 13.03 11.18 1.73
N TYR A 311 12.14 11.94 1.07
CA TYR A 311 10.70 11.68 1.08
C TYR A 311 10.40 10.28 0.55
N ARG A 312 11.00 9.94 -0.60
CA ARG A 312 10.84 8.64 -1.24
C ARG A 312 11.25 7.49 -0.32
N ARG A 313 12.44 7.57 0.28
CA ARG A 313 12.96 6.53 1.19
C ARG A 313 12.08 6.35 2.42
N ARG A 314 11.56 7.45 2.98
CA ARG A 314 10.74 7.39 4.19
C ARG A 314 9.34 6.83 3.92
N MET A 315 8.69 7.28 2.84
CA MET A 315 7.41 6.71 2.43
C MET A 315 7.53 5.22 2.08
N LEU A 316 8.59 4.83 1.37
CA LEU A 316 8.83 3.43 1.04
C LEU A 316 8.99 2.59 2.31
N HIS A 317 9.79 3.05 3.28
CA HIS A 317 10.00 2.35 4.56
C HIS A 317 8.70 2.18 5.35
N ILE A 318 7.84 3.21 5.40
CA ILE A 318 6.51 3.11 6.02
C ILE A 318 5.67 2.04 5.30
N MET A 319 5.62 2.09 3.97
CA MET A 319 4.86 1.13 3.16
C MET A 319 5.36 -0.31 3.34
N GLU A 320 6.67 -0.52 3.38
CA GLU A 320 7.29 -1.82 3.65
C GLU A 320 6.88 -2.35 5.04
N ASN A 321 6.89 -1.49 6.06
CA ASN A 321 6.43 -1.86 7.39
C ASN A 321 4.94 -2.23 7.42
N ILE A 322 4.06 -1.44 6.79
CA ILE A 322 2.62 -1.73 6.72
C ILE A 322 2.36 -3.05 6.01
N LEU A 323 2.98 -3.27 4.85
CA LEU A 323 2.81 -4.49 4.08
C LEU A 323 3.41 -5.72 4.76
N ALA A 324 4.53 -5.58 5.48
CA ALA A 324 5.14 -6.68 6.24
C ALA A 324 4.35 -7.03 7.51
N MET A 325 3.83 -6.01 8.20
CA MET A 325 2.94 -6.19 9.35
C MET A 325 1.61 -6.85 8.93
N ASN A 326 1.07 -6.44 7.78
CA ASN A 326 -0.03 -7.09 7.07
C ASN A 326 -1.30 -7.35 7.90
N VAL A 327 -1.67 -6.42 8.79
CA VAL A 327 -2.91 -6.49 9.57
C VAL A 327 -4.05 -5.88 8.72
N ALA A 328 -4.60 -6.69 7.81
CA ALA A 328 -5.68 -6.27 6.91
C ALA A 328 -6.94 -5.85 7.68
N GLU A 329 -7.17 -6.48 8.83
CA GLU A 329 -8.32 -6.29 9.70
C GLU A 329 -8.41 -4.87 10.29
N LEU A 330 -7.27 -4.16 10.37
CA LEU A 330 -7.22 -2.75 10.76
C LEU A 330 -7.88 -1.84 9.73
N PHE A 331 -7.88 -2.25 8.46
CA PHE A 331 -8.48 -1.51 7.37
C PHE A 331 -9.94 -1.89 7.14
N HIS A 332 -10.57 -2.64 8.04
CA HIS A 332 -12.01 -2.84 8.01
C HIS A 332 -12.72 -1.55 8.45
N ASN A 333 -13.91 -1.30 7.89
CA ASN A 333 -14.71 -0.14 8.26
C ASN A 333 -15.14 -0.23 9.74
N GLY A 334 -14.98 0.88 10.46
CA GLY A 334 -15.26 0.95 11.89
C GLY A 334 -14.36 0.07 12.76
N ALA A 335 -13.22 -0.38 12.25
CA ALA A 335 -12.25 -1.15 13.02
C ALA A 335 -11.67 -0.29 14.16
N ASN A 336 -11.84 -0.73 15.40
CA ASN A 336 -11.13 -0.16 16.55
C ASN A 336 -9.86 -0.99 16.83
N PRO A 337 -8.65 -0.41 16.79
CA PRO A 337 -7.38 -1.09 17.06
C PRO A 337 -7.38 -1.89 18.37
N GLU A 338 -8.02 -1.37 19.42
CA GLU A 338 -8.04 -1.98 20.74
C GLU A 338 -8.73 -3.35 20.75
N ASN A 339 -9.70 -3.57 19.87
CA ASN A 339 -10.40 -4.85 19.75
C ASN A 339 -9.49 -5.99 19.27
N PHE A 340 -8.32 -5.66 18.69
CA PHE A 340 -7.35 -6.62 18.20
C PHE A 340 -6.17 -6.83 19.17
N TYR A 341 -6.12 -6.11 20.29
CA TYR A 341 -5.02 -6.23 21.23
C TYR A 341 -5.14 -7.52 22.03
N GLN A 342 -4.11 -8.37 21.93
CA GLN A 342 -3.96 -9.53 22.79
C GLN A 342 -3.35 -9.06 24.11
N HIS A 343 -4.19 -9.06 25.15
CA HIS A 343 -3.78 -8.65 26.48
C HIS A 343 -3.20 -9.82 27.27
N ASN A 344 -2.15 -9.54 28.03
CA ASN A 344 -1.69 -10.43 29.09
C ASN A 344 -2.79 -10.52 30.17
N ILE A 345 -2.93 -11.68 30.82
CA ILE A 345 -3.89 -11.92 31.91
C ILE A 345 -3.83 -10.87 33.03
N HIS A 346 -2.68 -10.23 33.23
CA HIS A 346 -2.47 -9.19 34.24
C HIS A 346 -2.54 -7.76 33.69
N CYS A 347 -3.00 -7.53 32.45
CA CYS A 347 -3.02 -6.21 31.83
C CYS A 347 -3.79 -5.15 32.64
N ALA A 348 -4.87 -5.54 33.33
CA ALA A 348 -5.65 -4.64 34.17
C ALA A 348 -4.90 -4.20 35.44
N THR A 349 -4.08 -5.09 36.01
CA THR A 349 -3.37 -4.85 37.28
C THR A 349 -1.93 -4.38 37.10
N ASP A 350 -1.28 -4.76 35.99
CA ASP A 350 0.07 -4.37 35.61
C ASP A 350 0.13 -4.11 34.09
N PRO A 351 -0.37 -2.94 33.65
CA PRO A 351 -0.42 -2.60 32.23
C PRO A 351 0.97 -2.44 31.61
N MET A 352 2.01 -2.19 32.42
CA MET A 352 3.38 -1.98 31.95
C MET A 352 4.06 -3.26 31.47
N ARG A 353 3.49 -4.44 31.79
CA ARG A 353 3.93 -5.75 31.28
C ARG A 353 3.13 -6.25 30.08
N CYS A 354 2.10 -5.51 29.65
CA CYS A 354 1.30 -5.90 28.50
C CYS A 354 1.82 -5.28 27.20
N PHE A 355 1.71 -5.98 26.07
CA PHE A 355 2.13 -5.47 24.76
C PHE A 355 1.36 -4.22 24.29
N CYS A 356 0.14 -3.99 24.80
CA CYS A 356 -0.63 -2.78 24.49
C CYS A 356 -0.05 -1.51 25.15
N ARG A 357 0.97 -1.62 26.01
CA ARG A 357 1.57 -0.48 26.71
C ARG A 357 2.12 0.57 25.75
N TYR A 358 2.63 0.16 24.58
CA TYR A 358 3.16 1.10 23.61
C TYR A 358 2.05 1.88 22.91
N ALA A 359 0.98 1.21 22.50
CA ALA A 359 -0.22 1.88 21.98
C ALA A 359 -0.82 2.85 23.00
N ARG A 360 -0.91 2.47 24.27
CA ARG A 360 -1.38 3.35 25.36
C ARG A 360 -0.45 4.54 25.58
N PHE A 361 0.87 4.33 25.55
CA PHE A 361 1.85 5.41 25.62
C PHE A 361 1.61 6.41 24.48
N LEU A 362 1.48 5.91 23.25
CA LEU A 362 1.17 6.75 22.10
C LEU A 362 -0.12 7.54 22.35
N ALA A 363 -1.22 6.89 22.69
CA ALA A 363 -2.50 7.56 22.96
C ALA A 363 -2.40 8.64 24.06
N SER A 364 -1.57 8.44 25.08
CA SER A 364 -1.37 9.41 26.17
C SER A 364 -0.51 10.61 25.80
N THR A 365 0.25 10.52 24.71
CA THR A 365 1.13 11.59 24.21
C THR A 365 0.66 12.14 22.86
N ALA A 366 -0.59 11.88 22.49
CA ALA A 366 -1.22 12.35 21.27
C ALA A 366 -1.58 13.84 21.38
#